data_AF-A0A482Z9E1-F1
#
_entry.id   AF-A0A482Z9E1-F1
#
_cell.length_a   1.000
_cell.length_b   1.000
_cell.length_c   1.000
_cell.angle_alpha   90.00
_cell.angle_beta   90.00
_cell.angle_gamma   90.00
#
_symmetry.space_group_name_H-M   'P 1'
#
loop_
_entity.id
_entity.type
_entity.pdbx_description
1 polymer ?
#
loop_
_entity_poly.entity_id
_entity_poly.type
_entity_poly.pdbx_seq_one_letter_code
_entity_poly.pdbx_strand_id
1 'polypeptide(L)'
;MNHVILLALLVATLCYAAPRLPRPKIYGNAIPYKDLDTSNEGTKKKIVLMHNFFRSRVQPPANDMLAMSWHDGAAEDAQRWAQSCQLLLHDNTTGRWTQDFGTCGQNIFVANVQVPWFLQPKYGF
;
A
#
# COMPACT_ATOMS: atom_id res chain seq x y z
N MET A 1 -43.56 17.79 -6.93
CA MET A 1 -42.95 18.22 -5.66
C MET A 1 -42.53 17.07 -4.73
N ASN A 2 -43.11 15.86 -4.83
CA ASN A 2 -42.75 14.73 -3.94
C ASN A 2 -41.50 13.93 -4.34
N HIS A 3 -41.15 13.83 -5.62
CA HIS A 3 -40.02 12.97 -6.04
C HIS A 3 -38.64 13.51 -5.66
N VAL A 4 -38.47 14.84 -5.63
CA VAL A 4 -37.19 15.50 -5.29
C VAL A 4 -36.88 15.33 -3.80
N ILE A 5 -37.89 15.44 -2.94
CA ILE A 5 -37.76 15.26 -1.49
C ILE A 5 -37.43 13.79 -1.16
N LEU A 6 -38.07 12.84 -1.86
CA LEU A 6 -37.81 11.41 -1.67
C LEU A 6 -36.38 11.03 -2.08
N LEU A 7 -35.87 11.58 -3.19
CA LEU A 7 -34.49 11.42 -3.63
C LEU A 7 -33.49 12.02 -2.65
N ALA A 8 -33.77 13.21 -2.10
CA ALA A 8 -32.90 13.84 -1.12
C ALA A 8 -32.82 13.03 0.19
N LEU A 9 -33.93 12.46 0.65
CA LEU A 9 -33.97 11.59 1.83
C LEU A 9 -33.27 10.24 1.59
N LEU A 10 -33.39 9.66 0.40
CA LEU A 10 -32.65 8.46 -0.01
C LEU A 10 -31.14 8.71 -0.05
N VAL A 11 -30.69 9.83 -0.63
CA VAL A 11 -29.25 10.16 -0.66
C VAL A 11 -28.72 10.45 0.75
N ALA A 12 -29.48 11.17 1.58
CA ALA A 12 -29.10 11.42 2.96
C ALA A 12 -28.96 10.12 3.78
N THR A 13 -29.90 9.18 3.64
CA THR A 13 -29.84 7.89 4.34
C THR A 13 -28.68 7.01 3.85
N LEU A 14 -28.38 7.01 2.55
CA LEU A 14 -27.18 6.36 1.99
C LEU A 14 -25.87 6.93 2.54
N CYS A 15 -25.79 8.24 2.79
CA CYS A 15 -24.62 8.88 3.39
C CYS A 15 -24.44 8.55 4.88
N TYR A 16 -25.52 8.40 5.65
CA TYR A 16 -25.46 8.02 7.07
C TYR A 16 -25.24 6.52 7.30
N ALA A 17 -25.71 5.67 6.36
CA ALA A 17 -25.54 4.22 6.42
C ALA A 17 -24.16 3.74 5.91
N ALA A 18 -23.35 4.64 5.32
CA ALA A 18 -21.99 4.31 4.93
C ALA A 18 -21.15 3.99 6.19
N PRO A 19 -20.63 2.76 6.35
CA PRO A 19 -19.84 2.41 7.52
C PRO A 19 -18.59 3.30 7.58
N ARG A 20 -18.50 4.15 8.60
CA ARG A 20 -17.29 4.93 8.89
C ARG A 20 -16.15 3.95 9.07
N LEU A 21 -15.15 4.02 8.20
CA LEU A 21 -13.99 3.16 8.29
C LEU A 21 -13.28 3.45 9.62
N PRO A 22 -12.94 2.42 10.43
CA PRO A 22 -12.11 2.63 11.60
C PRO A 22 -10.81 3.26 11.13
N ARG A 23 -10.51 4.47 11.62
CA ARG A 23 -9.20 5.05 11.41
C ARG A 23 -8.19 4.16 12.14
N PRO A 24 -7.11 3.70 11.49
CA PRO A 24 -6.00 3.06 12.16
C PRO A 24 -5.64 3.82 13.45
N LYS A 25 -5.48 3.10 14.56
CA LYS A 25 -5.21 3.75 15.87
C LYS A 25 -3.75 4.18 16.04
N ILE A 26 -2.90 3.96 15.02
CA ILE A 26 -1.46 4.18 15.09
C ILE A 26 -1.05 5.10 13.94
N TYR A 27 -0.66 6.33 14.28
CA TYR A 27 -0.16 7.33 13.35
C TYR A 27 0.93 8.17 14.00
N GLY A 28 1.78 8.77 13.17
CA GLY A 28 2.84 9.66 13.62
C GLY A 28 3.88 8.93 14.48
N ASN A 29 4.49 9.64 15.42
CA ASN A 29 5.65 9.17 16.19
C ASN A 29 5.38 8.00 17.14
N ALA A 30 4.15 7.46 17.15
CA ALA A 30 3.81 6.25 17.91
C ALA A 30 4.42 4.97 17.29
N ILE A 31 4.86 5.02 16.03
CA ILE A 31 5.48 3.88 15.35
C ILE A 31 6.99 3.92 15.61
N PRO A 32 7.59 2.86 16.19
CA PRO A 32 9.03 2.79 16.30
C PRO A 32 9.70 2.83 14.93
N TYR A 33 10.72 3.68 14.76
CA TYR A 33 11.42 3.84 13.47
C TYR A 33 11.92 2.51 12.89
N LYS A 34 12.39 1.59 13.75
CA LYS A 34 12.81 0.24 13.36
C LYS A 34 11.75 -0.57 12.60
N ASP A 35 10.47 -0.31 12.84
CA ASP A 35 9.34 -0.98 12.19
C ASP A 35 8.96 -0.31 10.85
N LEU A 36 9.53 0.87 10.56
CA LEU A 36 9.43 1.58 9.29
C LEU A 36 10.66 1.37 8.41
N ASP A 37 11.82 1.17 9.02
CA ASP A 37 13.09 0.98 8.33
C ASP A 37 13.18 -0.42 7.69
N THR A 38 13.36 -0.45 6.36
CA THR A 38 13.50 -1.66 5.55
C THR A 38 14.88 -2.29 5.62
N SER A 39 15.86 -1.65 6.27
CA SER A 39 17.12 -2.29 6.65
C SER A 39 16.92 -3.39 7.71
N ASN A 40 15.85 -3.29 8.49
CA ASN A 40 15.53 -4.25 9.54
C ASN A 40 14.91 -5.54 8.97
N GLU A 41 15.51 -6.69 9.29
CA GLU A 41 15.03 -8.01 8.87
C GLU A 41 13.58 -8.32 9.28
N GLY A 42 13.17 -7.84 10.46
CA GLY A 42 11.79 -7.99 10.92
C GLY A 42 10.81 -7.23 10.02
N THR A 43 11.18 -6.03 9.58
CA THR A 43 10.38 -5.20 8.67
C THR A 43 10.28 -5.83 7.29
N LYS A 44 11.39 -6.28 6.70
CA LYS A 44 11.42 -7.00 5.41
C LYS A 44 10.48 -8.21 5.44
N LYS A 45 10.59 -9.05 6.47
CA LYS A 45 9.75 -10.25 6.66
C LYS A 45 8.26 -9.89 6.76
N LYS A 46 7.91 -8.86 7.52
CA LYS A 46 6.52 -8.39 7.63
C LYS A 46 5.97 -7.93 6.28
N ILE A 47 6.74 -7.16 5.51
CA ILE A 47 6.33 -6.67 4.18
C ILE A 47 6.03 -7.86 3.24
N VAL A 48 6.97 -8.79 3.10
CA VAL A 48 6.82 -9.96 2.22
C VAL A 48 5.66 -10.85 2.68
N LEU A 49 5.55 -11.10 3.98
CA LEU A 49 4.46 -11.88 4.56
C LEU A 49 3.09 -11.29 4.21
N MET A 50 2.92 -9.97 4.37
CA MET A 50 1.67 -9.29 4.08
C MET A 50 1.33 -9.32 2.59
N HIS A 51 2.31 -9.14 1.71
CA HIS A 51 2.09 -9.27 0.26
C HIS A 51 1.61 -10.68 -0.10
N ASN A 52 2.29 -11.72 0.39
CA ASN A 52 1.91 -13.11 0.12
C ASN A 52 0.54 -13.47 0.69
N PHE A 53 0.20 -12.96 1.88
CA PHE A 53 -1.11 -13.14 2.49
C PHE A 53 -2.25 -12.59 1.61
N PHE A 54 -2.08 -11.41 1.01
CA PHE A 54 -3.09 -10.86 0.11
C PHE A 54 -3.11 -11.56 -1.25
N ARG A 55 -1.95 -11.91 -1.80
CA ARG A 55 -1.84 -12.70 -3.03
C ARG A 55 -2.54 -14.05 -2.93
N SER A 56 -2.50 -14.69 -1.76
CA SER A 56 -3.19 -15.98 -1.53
C SER A 56 -4.70 -15.87 -1.33
N ARG A 57 -5.26 -14.65 -1.30
CA ARG A 57 -6.68 -14.38 -1.00
C ARG A 57 -7.40 -13.59 -2.08
N VAL A 58 -6.79 -13.48 -3.26
CA VAL A 58 -7.42 -12.83 -4.41
C VAL A 58 -8.72 -13.56 -4.78
N GLN A 59 -9.72 -12.80 -5.19
CA GLN A 59 -11.01 -13.31 -5.66
C GLN A 59 -11.30 -12.69 -7.04
N PRO A 60 -11.50 -13.51 -8.10
CA PRO A 60 -11.47 -14.97 -8.11
C PRO A 60 -10.08 -15.55 -7.78
N PRO A 61 -10.00 -16.80 -7.28
CA PRO A 61 -8.72 -17.45 -7.02
C PRO A 61 -7.84 -17.50 -8.27
N ALA A 62 -6.56 -17.21 -8.10
CA ALA A 62 -5.58 -17.29 -9.17
C ALA A 62 -5.01 -18.72 -9.28
N ASN A 63 -4.85 -19.21 -10.52
CA ASN A 63 -4.34 -20.56 -10.77
C ASN A 63 -2.81 -20.67 -10.71
N ASP A 64 -2.09 -19.55 -10.85
CA ASP A 64 -0.61 -19.53 -10.91
C ASP A 64 -0.03 -18.27 -10.24
N MET A 65 -0.45 -18.01 -9.00
CA MET A 65 0.04 -16.85 -8.25
C MET A 65 1.38 -17.17 -7.56
N LEU A 66 2.48 -16.60 -8.07
CA LEU A 66 3.81 -16.80 -7.49
C LEU A 66 3.91 -16.26 -6.05
N ALA A 67 4.68 -16.93 -5.20
CA ALA A 67 5.05 -16.41 -3.89
C ALA A 67 6.17 -15.37 -4.03
N MET A 68 6.02 -14.22 -3.38
CA MET A 68 7.06 -13.18 -3.34
C MET A 68 8.14 -13.51 -2.32
N SER A 69 9.37 -13.14 -2.65
CA SER A 69 10.52 -13.08 -1.76
C SER A 69 11.07 -11.66 -1.69
N TRP A 70 11.92 -11.39 -0.69
CA TRP A 70 12.69 -10.15 -0.65
C TRP A 70 13.83 -10.19 -1.67
N HIS A 71 14.12 -9.06 -2.30
CA HIS A 71 15.22 -8.92 -3.25
C HIS A 71 16.02 -7.66 -2.93
N ASP A 72 17.32 -7.80 -2.67
CA ASP A 72 18.14 -6.68 -2.19
C ASP A 72 18.38 -5.61 -3.26
N GLY A 73 18.64 -5.98 -4.52
CA GLY A 73 18.79 -4.98 -5.61
C GLY A 73 17.56 -4.09 -5.81
N ALA A 74 16.35 -4.67 -5.86
CA ALA A 74 15.10 -3.90 -5.89
C ALA A 74 14.92 -3.01 -4.64
N ALA A 75 15.40 -3.44 -3.47
CA ALA A 75 15.33 -2.63 -2.25
C ALA A 75 16.31 -1.44 -2.30
N GLU A 76 17.51 -1.64 -2.84
CA GLU A 76 18.49 -0.57 -3.06
C GLU A 76 17.96 0.48 -4.03
N ASP A 77 17.35 0.05 -5.14
CA ASP A 77 16.70 0.95 -6.10
C ASP A 77 15.53 1.71 -5.49
N ALA A 78 14.68 1.03 -4.72
CA ALA A 78 13.57 1.67 -4.02
C ALA A 78 14.06 2.69 -3.00
N GLN A 79 15.13 2.39 -2.26
CA GLN A 79 15.72 3.28 -1.28
C GLN A 79 16.35 4.52 -1.93
N ARG A 80 17.08 4.33 -3.05
CA ARG A 80 17.64 5.40 -3.89
C ARG A 80 16.54 6.34 -4.39
N TRP A 81 15.44 5.80 -4.91
CA TRP A 81 14.31 6.62 -5.36
C TRP A 81 13.62 7.34 -4.20
N ALA A 82 13.35 6.67 -3.08
CA ALA A 82 12.70 7.28 -1.93
C ALA A 82 13.49 8.47 -1.36
N GLN A 83 14.83 8.40 -1.36
CA GLN A 83 15.72 9.47 -0.91
C GLN A 83 15.73 10.71 -1.81
N SER A 84 15.31 10.58 -3.07
CA SER A 84 15.15 11.72 -3.99
C SER A 84 13.97 12.64 -3.61
N CYS A 85 13.10 12.19 -2.70
CA CYS A 85 11.93 12.91 -2.20
C CYS A 85 10.99 13.43 -3.31
N GLN A 86 10.96 12.76 -4.46
CA GLN A 86 10.04 13.05 -5.56
C GLN A 86 8.64 12.52 -5.23
N LEU A 87 7.77 13.38 -4.69
CA LEU A 87 6.43 12.98 -4.23
C LEU A 87 5.50 12.74 -5.42
N LEU A 88 4.74 11.64 -5.37
CA LEU A 88 3.74 11.25 -6.39
C LEU A 88 4.31 11.09 -7.81
N LEU A 89 5.63 10.92 -7.93
CA LEU A 89 6.32 10.63 -9.17
C LEU A 89 6.93 9.23 -9.11
N HIS A 90 6.90 8.55 -10.25
CA HIS A 90 7.54 7.25 -10.41
C HIS A 90 8.97 7.40 -10.94
N ASP A 91 9.85 6.48 -10.55
CA ASP A 91 11.20 6.41 -11.12
C ASP A 91 11.12 5.99 -12.60
N ASN A 92 12.10 6.44 -13.38
CA ASN A 92 12.23 6.00 -14.76
C ASN A 92 12.47 4.48 -14.83
N THR A 93 12.22 3.90 -16.00
CA THR A 93 12.38 2.45 -16.20
C THR A 93 13.83 2.00 -16.06
N THR A 94 14.80 2.87 -16.34
CA THR A 94 16.23 2.57 -16.22
C THR A 94 16.72 2.51 -14.77
N GLY A 95 16.02 3.18 -13.84
CA GLY A 95 16.28 3.15 -12.41
C GLY A 95 15.52 2.04 -11.67
N ARG A 96 14.67 1.29 -12.38
CA ARG A 96 13.96 0.14 -11.83
C ARG A 96 14.41 -1.09 -12.57
N TRP A 97 15.67 -1.49 -12.39
CA TRP A 97 16.24 -2.59 -13.13
C TRP A 97 17.10 -3.47 -12.24
N THR A 98 16.88 -4.77 -12.30
CA THR A 98 17.71 -5.77 -11.63
C THR A 98 18.30 -6.73 -12.65
N GLN A 99 19.47 -7.29 -12.34
CA GLN A 99 20.14 -8.23 -13.23
C GLN A 99 19.30 -9.50 -13.48
N ASP A 100 18.57 -9.95 -12.47
CA ASP A 100 17.82 -11.21 -12.53
C ASP A 100 16.46 -11.07 -13.23
N PHE A 101 15.81 -9.90 -13.16
CA PHE A 101 14.43 -9.70 -13.62
C PHE A 101 14.26 -8.62 -14.70
N GLY A 102 15.32 -7.89 -15.02
CA GLY A 102 15.23 -6.73 -15.90
C GLY A 102 14.42 -5.60 -15.26
N THR A 103 13.52 -4.99 -16.03
CA THR A 103 12.70 -3.86 -15.58
C THR A 103 11.68 -4.28 -14.51
N CYS A 104 11.73 -3.64 -13.35
CA CYS A 104 10.83 -3.87 -12.22
C CYS A 104 9.68 -2.86 -12.15
N GLY A 105 8.53 -3.24 -11.59
CA GLY A 105 7.43 -2.32 -11.27
C GLY A 105 7.71 -1.43 -10.05
N GLN A 106 6.81 -0.50 -9.73
CA GLN A 106 6.94 0.35 -8.54
C GLN A 106 5.58 0.80 -8.02
N ASN A 107 5.36 0.63 -6.71
CA ASN A 107 4.24 1.22 -5.97
C ASN A 107 4.80 2.30 -5.04
N ILE A 108 4.12 3.45 -4.97
CA ILE A 108 4.49 4.57 -4.10
C ILE A 108 3.34 4.93 -3.18
N PHE A 109 3.67 5.37 -1.97
CA PHE A 109 2.70 5.88 -1.00
C PHE A 109 3.31 7.08 -0.30
N VAL A 110 2.56 8.18 -0.22
CA VAL A 110 2.98 9.42 0.43
C VAL A 110 1.95 9.79 1.50
N ALA A 111 2.43 10.10 2.70
CA ALA A 111 1.61 10.57 3.80
C ALA A 111 2.35 11.66 4.57
N ASN A 112 1.60 12.53 5.24
CA ASN A 112 2.12 13.57 6.14
C ASN A 112 2.37 13.06 7.58
N VAL A 113 2.15 11.77 7.82
CA VAL A 113 2.39 11.09 9.09
C VAL A 113 3.07 9.76 8.83
N GLN A 114 3.75 9.21 9.83
CA GLN A 114 4.25 7.85 9.75
C GLN A 114 3.08 6.86 9.67
N VAL A 115 3.20 5.92 8.73
CA VAL A 115 2.21 4.89 8.42
C VAL A 115 2.90 3.54 8.41
N PRO A 116 2.33 2.50 9.05
CA PRO A 116 2.94 1.18 9.04
C PRO A 116 2.86 0.54 7.65
N TRP A 117 3.87 -0.26 7.29
CA TRP A 117 3.92 -1.01 6.03
C TRP A 117 2.71 -1.93 5.74
N PHE A 118 2.01 -2.34 6.79
CA PHE A 118 0.84 -3.22 6.72
C PHE A 118 -0.49 -2.44 6.73
N LEU A 119 -0.47 -1.13 6.47
CA LEU A 119 -1.70 -0.38 6.26
C LEU A 119 -2.43 -0.91 5.02
N GLN A 120 -3.68 -1.33 5.20
CA GLN A 120 -4.56 -1.68 4.10
C GLN A 120 -5.45 -0.47 3.78
N PRO A 121 -5.34 0.15 2.59
CA PRO A 121 -6.39 1.00 2.07
C PRO A 121 -7.64 0.13 1.91
N LYS A 122 -8.76 0.53 2.51
CA LYS A 122 -10.00 -0.26 2.46
C LYS A 122 -10.60 -0.40 1.06
N TYR A 123 -10.07 0.34 0.10
CA TYR A 123 -10.35 0.22 -1.32
C TYR A 123 -9.00 -0.10 -1.95
N GLY A 124 -8.84 -1.32 -2.46
CA GLY A 124 -7.59 -1.82 -3.02
C GLY A 124 -7.01 -0.91 -4.10
N PHE A 125 -5.72 -1.10 -4.40
CA PHE A 125 -5.07 -0.50 -5.56
C PHE A 125 -5.77 -0.91 -6.86
#